data_AF-A0A1H7U0R3-F1
#
_entry.id   AF-A0A1H7U0R3-F1
#
_cell.length_a   1.000
_cell.length_b   1.000
_cell.length_c   1.000
_cell.angle_alpha   90.00
_cell.angle_beta   90.00
_cell.angle_gamma   90.00
#
_symmetry.space_group_name_H-M   'P 1'
#
loop_
_entity.id
_entity.type
_entity.pdbx_description
1 polymer ?
#
loop_
_entity_poly.entity_id
_entity_poly.type
_entity_poly.pdbx_seq_one_letter_code
_entity_poly.pdbx_strand_id
1 'polypeptide(L)'
;MPPFFPKICLLFWVCVPLATLAQKSNRNPLEHTRTLIRQNPDAAFLQIKRILNEALEDQDDYIMAMCYEQIGEVYYYQAAYSQALDNYYKAVKIFGREKHPAELANTLIKIGETHYYNRQYPAALEIFQEALAIYADLNRPQGMADAYGHIGQTYEKSQNYEQATYFQNLALQQLSHVEGQSGIAKIYENIGSIYEDKLQLDTALHYFNLALELNKRDNNQMAQIEIINNLGDVYRKTGRYAPALQYTRQAAQLAEAMNEHYQLASAYRDISLTFNLMGQHDSAYYYSEAGREIFVNIFSEENKKQLTILQTLFEMEQKDDAINQFRKDRRTYGILTAGSVLIIILLISLGFSIISRQRLKLKNEQKLNEQNNMLYEAQKKALEADLHNKQLKEENLKGELELKSKELTAHTLHLIQKNQLLEDLKDKLNRMIKDDKRDQRKELKQLISLINFNSNQDKNWDDFRIVFERVHEHFFDSLKKYSNTLTSADFRLAALLKMNLNSADIATMLGISQDSLRISRYRLRKKLELEEGENLGAFIQRL
;
A
#
# COMPACT_ATOMS: atom_id res chain seq x y z
N MET A 1 6.66 -40.19 -37.65
CA MET A 1 7.82 -40.19 -36.73
C MET A 1 8.39 -38.78 -36.68
N PRO A 2 8.67 -38.25 -35.47
CA PRO A 2 9.12 -36.86 -35.19
C PRO A 2 10.67 -36.77 -35.21
N PRO A 3 11.36 -35.77 -34.60
CA PRO A 3 11.19 -34.31 -34.47
C PRO A 3 12.46 -33.56 -34.97
N PHE A 4 12.55 -32.22 -34.86
CA PHE A 4 13.63 -31.51 -34.12
C PHE A 4 13.58 -29.97 -34.28
N PHE A 5 13.51 -29.29 -33.14
CA PHE A 5 13.77 -27.86 -32.96
C PHE A 5 15.24 -27.51 -33.35
N PRO A 6 15.52 -26.23 -33.63
CA PRO A 6 16.41 -25.54 -32.69
C PRO A 6 16.00 -24.11 -32.34
N LYS A 7 15.90 -23.92 -31.01
CA LYS A 7 16.45 -22.84 -30.18
C LYS A 7 16.50 -21.41 -30.74
N ILE A 8 15.63 -20.61 -30.12
CA ILE A 8 15.72 -19.19 -29.83
C ILE A 8 17.13 -18.81 -29.30
N CYS A 9 17.77 -17.82 -29.94
CA CYS A 9 18.76 -16.93 -29.34
C CYS A 9 18.37 -15.48 -29.70
N LEU A 10 17.40 -14.93 -28.97
CA LEU A 10 17.17 -13.48 -28.95
C LEU A 10 18.24 -12.86 -28.05
N LEU A 11 19.31 -12.36 -28.65
CA LEU A 11 20.24 -11.45 -28.01
C LEU A 11 19.49 -10.14 -27.71
N PHE A 12 19.04 -9.99 -26.46
CA PHE A 12 18.69 -8.69 -25.91
C PHE A 12 19.96 -7.84 -25.88
N TRP A 13 20.15 -7.00 -26.89
CA TRP A 13 20.99 -5.81 -26.75
C TRP A 13 20.26 -4.85 -25.81
N VAL A 14 20.56 -4.97 -24.51
CA VAL A 14 20.31 -3.90 -23.56
C VAL A 14 21.28 -2.79 -23.96
N CYS A 15 20.80 -1.84 -24.76
CA CYS A 15 21.43 -0.53 -24.87
C CYS A 15 21.31 0.14 -23.49
N VAL A 16 22.27 -0.15 -22.62
CA VAL A 16 22.59 0.72 -21.48
C VAL A 16 22.96 2.06 -22.12
N PRO A 17 22.25 3.16 -21.85
CA PRO A 17 22.76 4.45 -22.25
C PRO A 17 24.06 4.61 -21.47
N LEU A 18 25.20 4.56 -22.17
CA LEU A 18 26.43 5.12 -21.63
C LEU A 18 26.09 6.58 -21.33
N ALA A 19 25.82 6.86 -20.05
CA ALA A 19 25.95 8.18 -19.51
C ALA A 19 27.39 8.57 -19.78
N THR A 20 27.61 9.26 -20.89
CA THR A 20 28.80 10.08 -21.06
C THR A 20 28.80 10.99 -19.85
N LEU A 21 29.67 10.69 -18.87
CA LEU A 21 30.12 11.69 -17.93
C LEU A 21 30.81 12.76 -18.78
N ALA A 22 30.00 13.69 -19.30
CA ALA A 22 30.48 14.96 -19.77
C ALA A 22 31.16 15.57 -18.56
N GLN A 23 32.48 15.73 -18.68
CA GLN A 23 33.29 16.43 -17.72
C GLN A 23 32.65 17.81 -17.50
N LYS A 24 31.88 17.97 -16.41
CA LYS A 24 31.23 19.24 -16.05
C LYS A 24 32.38 20.25 -15.96
N SER A 25 32.47 21.10 -16.97
CA SER A 25 33.47 22.17 -17.02
C SER A 25 33.37 22.93 -15.71
N ASN A 26 34.47 23.03 -14.98
CA ASN A 26 34.58 23.68 -13.66
C ASN A 26 34.45 25.22 -13.75
N ARG A 27 33.77 25.73 -14.79
CA ARG A 27 33.51 27.15 -15.03
C ARG A 27 32.14 27.48 -14.48
N ASN A 28 32.07 28.54 -13.70
CA ASN A 28 30.82 29.08 -13.20
C ASN A 28 29.89 29.42 -14.39
N PRO A 29 28.71 28.79 -14.52
CA PRO A 29 27.81 29.02 -15.65
C PRO A 29 27.32 30.47 -15.74
N LEU A 30 27.47 31.24 -14.65
CA LEU A 30 27.04 32.63 -14.51
C LEU A 30 28.18 33.65 -14.67
N GLU A 31 29.37 33.23 -15.13
CA GLU A 31 30.50 34.15 -15.32
C GLU A 31 30.22 35.17 -16.43
N HIS A 32 29.57 34.72 -17.52
CA HIS A 32 29.30 35.56 -18.69
C HIS A 32 28.12 36.51 -18.47
N THR A 33 27.18 36.13 -17.60
CA THR A 33 25.96 36.91 -17.34
C THR A 33 26.25 38.22 -16.61
N ARG A 34 27.30 38.31 -15.77
CA ARG A 34 27.66 39.54 -15.06
C ARG A 34 27.90 40.74 -15.98
N THR A 35 28.54 40.51 -17.13
CA THR A 35 28.77 41.57 -18.12
C THR A 35 27.47 41.95 -18.85
N LEU A 36 26.61 40.96 -19.11
CA LEU A 36 25.33 41.17 -19.78
C LEU A 36 24.33 41.93 -18.91
N ILE A 37 24.35 41.79 -17.58
CA ILE A 37 23.40 42.47 -16.68
C ILE A 37 23.34 43.99 -16.95
N ARG A 38 24.49 44.64 -17.20
CA ARG A 38 24.55 46.07 -17.50
C ARG A 38 24.31 46.40 -18.97
N GLN A 39 24.70 45.52 -19.90
CA GLN A 39 24.65 45.79 -21.34
C GLN A 39 23.33 45.37 -21.99
N ASN A 40 22.76 44.25 -21.55
CA ASN A 40 21.58 43.60 -22.11
C ASN A 40 20.83 42.83 -20.99
N PRO A 41 20.08 43.55 -20.13
CA PRO A 41 19.48 42.98 -18.91
C PRO A 41 18.39 41.95 -19.19
N ASP A 42 17.63 42.06 -20.29
CA ASP A 42 16.61 41.09 -20.69
C ASP A 42 17.22 39.76 -21.16
N ALA A 43 18.29 39.81 -21.97
CA ALA A 43 19.03 38.60 -22.34
C ALA A 43 19.73 37.96 -21.13
N ALA A 44 20.33 38.80 -20.26
CA ALA A 44 20.92 38.33 -19.01
C ALA A 44 19.88 37.60 -18.15
N PHE A 45 18.71 38.21 -17.94
CA PHE A 45 17.64 37.61 -17.15
C PHE A 45 17.17 36.28 -17.73
N LEU A 46 16.93 36.20 -19.04
CA LEU A 46 16.53 34.95 -19.69
C LEU A 46 17.57 33.84 -19.51
N GLN A 47 18.86 34.18 -19.67
CA GLN A 47 19.95 33.22 -19.48
C GLN A 47 20.04 32.77 -18.02
N ILE A 48 19.96 33.70 -17.06
CA ILE A 48 19.99 33.38 -15.62
C ILE A 48 18.80 32.50 -15.25
N LYS A 49 17.59 32.80 -15.77
CA LYS A 49 16.38 31.99 -15.53
C LYS A 49 16.48 30.58 -16.10
N ARG A 50 17.12 30.41 -17.26
CA ARG A 50 17.42 29.09 -17.80
C ARG A 50 18.35 28.31 -16.86
N ILE A 51 19.44 28.92 -16.41
CA ILE A 51 20.39 28.30 -15.49
C ILE A 51 19.70 27.97 -14.15
N LEU A 52 18.83 28.85 -13.66
CA LEU A 52 18.04 28.60 -12.45
C LEU A 52 17.12 27.38 -12.60
N ASN A 53 16.47 27.21 -13.75
CA ASN A 53 15.63 26.05 -14.02
C ASN A 53 16.45 24.75 -14.07
N GLU A 54 17.63 24.77 -14.71
CA GLU A 54 18.56 23.63 -14.73
C GLU A 54 19.05 23.30 -13.30
N ALA A 55 19.39 24.32 -12.49
CA ALA A 55 19.80 24.14 -11.10
C ALA A 55 18.67 23.61 -10.19
N LEU A 56 17.42 24.00 -10.44
CA LEU A 56 16.25 23.45 -9.75
C LEU A 56 16.03 21.96 -10.07
N GLU A 57 16.30 21.53 -11.30
CA GLU A 57 16.23 20.12 -11.71
C GLU A 57 17.39 19.30 -11.10
N ASP A 58 18.59 19.88 -11.07
CA ASP A 58 19.80 19.28 -10.48
C ASP A 58 19.83 19.34 -8.93
N GLN A 59 18.92 20.10 -8.31
CA GLN A 59 18.93 20.43 -6.88
C GLN A 59 20.24 21.08 -6.41
N ASP A 60 20.83 21.92 -7.27
CA ASP A 60 22.06 22.66 -6.98
C ASP A 60 21.74 23.99 -6.28
N ASP A 61 21.61 23.93 -4.95
CA ASP A 61 21.26 25.09 -4.12
C ASP A 61 22.26 26.25 -4.27
N TYR A 62 23.56 25.96 -4.47
CA TYR A 62 24.58 27.00 -4.64
C TYR A 62 24.35 27.80 -5.93
N ILE A 63 24.16 27.11 -7.06
CA ILE A 63 23.87 27.78 -8.34
C ILE A 63 22.51 28.49 -8.29
N MET A 64 21.51 27.91 -7.62
CA MET A 64 20.23 28.58 -7.41
C MET A 64 20.39 29.92 -6.67
N ALA A 65 21.16 29.94 -5.57
CA ALA A 65 21.43 31.15 -4.81
C ALA A 65 22.15 32.21 -5.66
N MET A 66 23.15 31.80 -6.43
CA MET A 66 23.85 32.69 -7.36
C MET A 66 22.92 33.26 -8.45
N CYS A 67 21.98 32.46 -8.96
CA CYS A 67 21.00 32.94 -9.93
C CYS A 67 20.06 33.98 -9.32
N TYR A 68 19.57 33.75 -8.11
CA TYR A 68 18.75 34.74 -7.39
C TYR A 68 19.53 36.03 -7.15
N GLU A 69 20.79 35.95 -6.74
CA GLU A 69 21.64 37.13 -6.59
C GLU A 69 21.74 37.93 -7.90
N GLN A 70 22.02 37.26 -9.03
CA GLN A 70 22.14 37.96 -10.31
C GLN A 70 20.80 38.49 -10.85
N ILE A 71 19.68 37.81 -10.61
CA ILE A 71 18.35 38.35 -10.90
C ILE A 71 18.11 39.62 -10.06
N GLY A 72 18.53 39.60 -8.79
CA GLY A 72 18.53 40.78 -7.93
C GLY A 72 19.32 41.94 -8.53
N GLU A 73 20.51 41.68 -9.06
CA GLU A 73 21.33 42.68 -9.75
C GLU A 73 20.64 43.24 -10.99
N VAL A 74 20.01 42.40 -11.82
CA VAL A 74 19.23 42.85 -12.98
C VAL A 74 18.18 43.87 -12.53
N TYR A 75 17.36 43.53 -11.54
CA TYR A 75 16.34 44.45 -11.05
C TYR A 75 16.92 45.71 -10.40
N TYR A 76 18.05 45.59 -9.68
CA TYR A 76 18.74 46.71 -9.04
C TYR A 76 19.19 47.76 -10.04
N TYR A 77 19.83 47.37 -11.15
CA TYR A 77 20.24 48.31 -12.19
C TYR A 77 19.05 48.92 -12.95
N GLN A 78 17.88 48.27 -12.91
CA GLN A 78 16.63 48.83 -13.42
C GLN A 78 15.85 49.60 -12.33
N ALA A 79 16.50 50.00 -11.23
CA ALA A 79 15.92 50.68 -10.06
C ALA A 79 14.65 50.04 -9.48
N ALA A 80 14.41 48.75 -9.77
CA ALA A 80 13.30 47.97 -9.28
C ALA A 80 13.67 47.35 -7.93
N TYR A 81 13.92 48.22 -6.94
CA TYR A 81 14.55 47.85 -5.67
C TYR A 81 13.76 46.82 -4.86
N SER A 82 12.42 46.82 -4.93
CA SER A 82 11.61 45.81 -4.24
C SER A 82 11.84 44.41 -4.79
N GLN A 83 11.89 44.26 -6.12
CA GLN A 83 12.14 42.98 -6.78
C GLN A 83 13.61 42.55 -6.61
N ALA A 84 14.53 43.51 -6.58
CA ALA A 84 15.94 43.25 -6.28
C ALA A 84 16.08 42.63 -4.88
N LEU A 85 15.50 43.28 -3.86
CA LEU A 85 15.53 42.81 -2.46
C LEU A 85 14.90 41.42 -2.30
N ASP A 86 13.74 41.15 -2.91
CA ASP A 86 13.10 39.82 -2.85
C ASP A 86 14.05 38.71 -3.34
N ASN A 87 14.74 38.95 -4.45
CA ASN A 87 15.69 37.99 -5.01
C ASN A 87 16.98 37.88 -4.17
N TYR A 88 17.54 38.99 -3.68
CA TYR A 88 18.68 38.92 -2.77
C TYR A 88 18.36 38.18 -1.47
N TYR A 89 17.18 38.35 -0.88
CA TYR A 89 16.78 37.59 0.32
C TYR A 89 16.58 36.10 0.03
N LYS A 90 16.14 35.71 -1.17
CA LYS A 90 16.13 34.30 -1.60
C LYS A 90 17.55 33.73 -1.64
N ALA A 91 18.52 34.47 -2.18
CA ALA A 91 19.92 34.06 -2.20
C ALA A 91 20.52 33.94 -0.78
N VAL A 92 20.35 34.96 0.07
CA VAL A 92 20.79 34.99 1.47
C VAL A 92 20.27 33.78 2.25
N LYS A 93 18.98 33.44 2.10
CA LYS A 93 18.37 32.29 2.77
C LYS A 93 19.06 30.97 2.41
N ILE A 94 19.45 30.80 1.14
CA ILE A 94 20.14 29.60 0.67
C ILE A 94 21.60 29.60 1.13
N PHE A 95 22.35 30.69 0.91
CA PHE A 95 23.75 30.79 1.34
C PHE A 95 23.91 30.60 2.86
N GLY A 96 22.98 31.11 3.66
CA GLY A 96 22.95 30.90 5.11
C GLY A 96 22.72 29.43 5.50
N ARG A 97 21.80 28.73 4.81
CA ARG A 97 21.51 27.31 5.07
C ARG A 97 22.67 26.40 4.68
N GLU A 98 23.25 26.65 3.51
CA GLU A 98 24.35 25.86 2.93
C GLU A 98 25.74 26.23 3.48
N LYS A 99 25.82 27.20 4.41
CA LYS A 99 27.06 27.68 5.04
C LYS A 99 28.09 28.21 4.04
N HIS A 100 27.65 29.10 3.16
CA HIS A 100 28.50 29.90 2.26
C HIS A 100 28.62 31.35 2.78
N PRO A 101 29.41 31.59 3.85
CA PRO A 101 29.44 32.88 4.53
C PRO A 101 30.05 34.00 3.69
N ALA A 102 30.97 33.71 2.77
CA ALA A 102 31.57 34.73 1.91
C ALA A 102 30.55 35.27 0.91
N GLU A 103 29.83 34.37 0.22
CA GLU A 103 28.74 34.73 -0.69
C GLU A 103 27.60 35.41 0.06
N LEU A 104 27.23 34.92 1.25
CA LEU A 104 26.27 35.58 2.12
C LEU A 104 26.63 37.04 2.41
N ALA A 105 27.88 37.31 2.81
CA ALA A 105 28.35 38.66 3.08
C ALA A 105 28.34 39.54 1.82
N ASN A 106 28.75 39.00 0.66
CA ASN A 106 28.67 39.70 -0.62
C ASN A 106 27.21 40.08 -0.97
N THR A 107 26.26 39.17 -0.79
CA THR A 107 24.84 39.47 -1.07
C THR A 107 24.28 40.50 -0.08
N LEU A 108 24.71 40.46 1.19
CA LEU A 108 24.32 41.47 2.18
C LEU A 108 24.83 42.87 1.80
N ILE A 109 26.05 43.00 1.27
CA ILE A 109 26.52 44.29 0.71
C ILE A 109 25.53 44.80 -0.36
N LYS A 110 25.10 43.95 -1.30
CA LYS A 110 24.12 44.32 -2.35
C LYS A 110 22.76 44.75 -1.79
N ILE A 111 22.29 44.10 -0.73
CA ILE A 111 21.06 44.49 -0.01
C ILE A 111 21.26 45.86 0.64
N GLY A 112 22.38 46.07 1.32
CA GLY A 112 22.73 47.34 1.95
C GLY A 112 22.82 48.47 0.93
N GLU A 113 23.46 48.25 -0.21
CA GLU A 113 23.50 49.18 -1.35
C GLU A 113 22.09 49.49 -1.85
N THR A 114 21.25 48.48 -2.01
CA THR A 114 19.86 48.65 -2.45
C THR A 114 19.07 49.54 -1.50
N HIS A 115 19.20 49.34 -0.18
CA HIS A 115 18.61 50.23 0.82
C HIS A 115 19.22 51.64 0.77
N TYR A 116 20.53 51.76 0.60
CA TYR A 116 21.23 53.05 0.49
C TYR A 116 20.70 53.89 -0.68
N TYR A 117 20.64 53.32 -1.88
CA TYR A 117 20.12 54.03 -3.07
C TYR A 117 18.62 54.30 -2.99
N ASN A 118 17.86 53.44 -2.28
CA ASN A 118 16.47 53.70 -1.93
C ASN A 118 16.29 54.68 -0.73
N ARG A 119 17.38 55.33 -0.27
CA ARG A 119 17.42 56.32 0.82
C ARG A 119 16.96 55.79 2.19
N GLN A 120 17.03 54.48 2.39
CA GLN A 120 16.71 53.79 3.64
C GLN A 120 17.98 53.59 4.48
N TYR A 121 18.64 54.70 4.85
CA TYR A 121 19.96 54.67 5.48
C TYR A 121 20.04 53.85 6.78
N PRO A 122 19.04 53.87 7.70
CA PRO A 122 19.08 53.02 8.89
C PRO A 122 19.10 51.52 8.56
N ALA A 123 18.30 51.08 7.58
CA ALA A 123 18.27 49.69 7.13
C ALA A 123 19.58 49.31 6.42
N ALA A 124 20.14 50.22 5.62
CA ALA A 124 21.44 50.01 4.99
C ALA A 124 22.56 49.80 6.03
N LEU A 125 22.59 50.62 7.08
CA LEU A 125 23.59 50.49 8.16
C LEU A 125 23.50 49.14 8.88
N GLU A 126 22.30 48.68 9.22
CA GLU A 126 22.08 47.38 9.87
C GLU A 126 22.65 46.24 9.00
N ILE A 127 22.29 46.22 7.72
CA ILE A 127 22.74 45.19 6.77
C ILE A 127 24.25 45.24 6.52
N PHE A 128 24.84 46.44 6.37
CA PHE A 128 26.30 46.55 6.21
C PHE A 128 27.06 46.10 7.46
N GLN A 129 26.51 46.32 8.66
CA GLN A 129 27.09 45.82 9.92
C GLN A 129 27.03 44.29 10.01
N GLU A 130 25.94 43.67 9.54
CA GLU A 130 25.86 42.21 9.42
C GLU A 130 26.92 41.65 8.47
N ALA A 131 27.07 42.25 7.27
CA ALA A 131 28.10 41.85 6.31
C ALA A 131 29.51 42.00 6.90
N LEU A 132 29.78 43.11 7.59
CA LEU A 132 31.05 43.39 8.25
C LEU A 132 31.39 42.32 9.30
N ALA A 133 30.43 41.92 10.14
CA ALA A 133 30.63 40.89 11.15
C ALA A 133 31.07 39.57 10.52
N ILE A 134 30.43 39.18 9.41
CA ILE A 134 30.80 37.96 8.67
C ILE A 134 32.19 38.08 8.05
N TYR A 135 32.53 39.21 7.43
CA TYR A 135 33.87 39.40 6.88
C TYR A 135 34.97 39.41 7.95
N ALA A 136 34.68 39.93 9.14
CA ALA A 136 35.57 39.89 10.28
C ALA A 136 35.81 38.45 10.74
N ASP A 137 34.75 37.65 10.89
CA ASP A 137 34.85 36.22 11.24
C ASP A 137 35.65 35.42 10.20
N LEU A 138 35.51 35.77 8.92
CA LEU A 138 36.24 35.16 7.82
C LEU A 138 37.67 35.69 7.63
N ASN A 139 38.08 36.71 8.39
CA ASN A 139 39.34 37.43 8.22
C ASN A 139 39.57 37.91 6.77
N ARG A 140 38.55 38.56 6.18
CA ARG A 140 38.56 39.07 4.80
C ARG A 140 38.76 40.60 4.79
N PRO A 141 40.00 41.12 4.80
CA PRO A 141 40.26 42.55 4.93
C PRO A 141 39.67 43.38 3.78
N GLN A 142 39.64 42.85 2.55
CA GLN A 142 38.99 43.50 1.41
C GLN A 142 37.49 43.69 1.64
N GLY A 143 36.77 42.65 2.08
CA GLY A 143 35.33 42.75 2.38
C GLY A 143 35.02 43.63 3.59
N MET A 144 35.89 43.62 4.61
CA MET A 144 35.79 44.54 5.74
C MET A 144 35.96 46.00 5.30
N ALA A 145 36.95 46.28 4.44
CA ALA A 145 37.18 47.62 3.91
C ALA A 145 35.97 48.13 3.10
N ASP A 146 35.39 47.26 2.28
CA ASP A 146 34.20 47.56 1.48
C ASP A 146 33.00 47.90 2.38
N ALA A 147 32.71 47.04 3.36
CA ALA A 147 31.65 47.27 4.34
C ALA A 147 31.86 48.57 5.14
N TYR A 148 33.09 48.83 5.62
CA TYR A 148 33.41 50.09 6.30
C TYR A 148 33.25 51.30 5.39
N GLY A 149 33.62 51.19 4.11
CA GLY A 149 33.45 52.25 3.12
C GLY A 149 31.98 52.61 2.92
N HIS A 150 31.11 51.61 2.78
CA HIS A 150 29.67 51.79 2.67
C HIS A 150 29.02 52.35 3.94
N ILE A 151 29.43 51.89 5.13
CA ILE A 151 28.98 52.45 6.42
C ILE A 151 29.38 53.93 6.51
N GLY A 152 30.63 54.26 6.17
CA GLY A 152 31.14 55.63 6.17
C GLY A 152 30.34 56.53 5.23
N GLN A 153 30.07 56.06 4.01
CA GLN A 153 29.25 56.78 3.01
C GLN A 153 27.80 56.95 3.47
N THR A 154 27.25 55.98 4.20
CA THR A 154 25.89 56.06 4.74
C THR A 154 25.77 57.10 5.86
N TYR A 155 26.79 57.19 6.72
CA TYR A 155 26.87 58.25 7.72
C TYR A 155 27.07 59.64 7.11
N GLU A 156 27.84 59.76 6.03
CA GLU A 156 27.99 61.01 5.27
C GLU A 156 26.62 61.49 4.76
N LYS A 157 25.83 60.63 4.10
CA LYS A 157 24.48 60.99 3.64
C LYS A 157 23.49 61.28 4.76
N SER A 158 23.76 60.76 5.95
CA SER A 158 23.03 61.08 7.18
C SER A 158 23.59 62.33 7.90
N GLN A 159 24.55 63.04 7.30
CA GLN A 159 25.24 64.22 7.84
C GLN A 159 25.99 63.99 9.17
N ASN A 160 26.29 62.74 9.51
CA ASN A 160 27.12 62.38 10.66
C ASN A 160 28.58 62.25 10.22
N TYR A 161 29.21 63.39 9.95
CA TYR A 161 30.56 63.43 9.37
C TYR A 161 31.66 62.84 10.27
N GLU A 162 31.47 62.85 11.59
CA GLU A 162 32.42 62.24 12.53
C GLU A 162 32.46 60.72 12.36
N GLN A 163 31.29 60.07 12.39
CA GLN A 163 31.19 58.63 12.15
C GLN A 163 31.58 58.27 10.71
N ALA A 164 31.20 59.10 9.73
CA ALA A 164 31.63 58.92 8.35
C ALA A 164 33.16 58.85 8.25
N THR A 165 33.85 59.85 8.81
CA THR A 165 35.33 59.90 8.81
C THR A 165 35.94 58.72 9.57
N TYR A 166 35.37 58.35 10.71
CA TYR A 166 35.83 57.21 11.50
C TYR A 166 35.83 55.90 10.70
N PHE A 167 34.70 55.57 10.07
CA PHE A 167 34.56 54.34 9.30
C PHE A 167 35.38 54.36 8.00
N GLN A 168 35.50 55.50 7.30
CA GLN A 168 36.40 55.59 6.15
C GLN A 168 37.87 55.35 6.53
N ASN A 169 38.32 55.82 7.71
CA ASN A 169 39.68 55.52 8.18
C ASN A 169 39.87 54.04 8.54
N LEU A 170 38.85 53.38 9.10
CA LEU A 170 38.90 51.93 9.30
C LEU A 170 39.02 51.18 7.97
N ALA A 171 38.32 51.63 6.91
CA ALA A 171 38.46 51.06 5.58
C ALA A 171 39.90 51.20 5.05
N LEU A 172 40.53 52.38 5.18
CA LEU A 172 41.93 52.59 4.82
C LEU A 172 42.88 51.67 5.59
N GLN A 173 42.65 51.48 6.90
CA GLN A 173 43.46 50.60 7.73
C GLN A 173 43.41 49.16 7.22
N GLN A 174 42.23 48.66 6.85
CA GLN A 174 42.09 47.31 6.29
C GLN A 174 42.80 47.16 4.94
N LEU A 175 42.75 48.19 4.08
CA LEU A 175 43.39 48.18 2.77
C LEU A 175 44.91 48.33 2.81
N SER A 176 45.47 48.87 3.90
CA SER A 176 46.93 49.01 4.06
C SER A 176 47.69 47.68 4.06
N HIS A 177 46.97 46.56 4.22
CA HIS A 177 47.50 45.19 4.26
C HIS A 177 47.17 44.37 3.00
N VAL A 178 46.60 44.99 1.95
CA VAL A 178 46.10 44.30 0.75
C VAL A 178 46.87 44.75 -0.50
N GLU A 179 47.22 43.80 -1.38
CA GLU A 179 47.77 44.11 -2.71
C GLU A 179 46.67 44.65 -3.63
N GLY A 180 46.80 45.92 -4.04
CA GLY A 180 45.88 46.60 -4.98
C GLY A 180 45.43 47.97 -4.46
N GLN A 181 45.67 49.03 -5.25
CA GLN A 181 45.45 50.43 -4.81
C GLN A 181 44.05 50.99 -5.16
N SER A 182 43.26 50.27 -5.97
CA SER A 182 41.98 50.78 -6.48
C SER A 182 40.95 51.07 -5.37
N GLY A 183 40.88 50.24 -4.32
CA GLY A 183 40.00 50.48 -3.17
C GLY A 183 40.37 51.74 -2.39
N ILE A 184 41.67 52.03 -2.26
CA ILE A 184 42.18 53.19 -1.51
C ILE A 184 41.73 54.50 -2.16
N ALA A 185 41.75 54.55 -3.49
CA ALA A 185 41.35 55.74 -4.22
C ALA A 185 39.90 56.13 -3.96
N LYS A 186 38.98 55.15 -3.91
CA LYS A 186 37.57 55.42 -3.60
C LYS A 186 37.38 55.91 -2.16
N ILE A 187 38.12 55.35 -1.21
CA ILE A 187 38.06 55.82 0.18
C ILE A 187 38.61 57.25 0.31
N TYR A 188 39.70 57.60 -0.37
CA TYR A 188 40.19 58.98 -0.40
C TYR A 188 39.17 59.94 -1.03
N GLU A 189 38.50 59.55 -2.10
CA GLU A 189 37.41 60.34 -2.68
C GLU A 189 36.28 60.58 -1.66
N ASN A 190 35.82 59.52 -0.98
CA ASN A 190 34.77 59.65 0.04
C ASN A 190 35.21 60.56 1.21
N ILE A 191 36.45 60.45 1.67
CA ILE A 191 37.00 61.35 2.70
C ILE A 191 37.05 62.79 2.18
N GLY A 192 37.45 63.00 0.92
CA GLY A 192 37.41 64.29 0.25
C GLY A 192 36.02 64.90 0.26
N SER A 193 34.99 64.13 -0.11
CA SER A 193 33.57 64.51 -0.08
C SER A 193 33.12 64.94 1.32
N ILE A 194 33.48 64.16 2.36
CA ILE A 194 33.16 64.49 3.76
C ILE A 194 33.78 65.84 4.17
N TYR A 195 35.05 66.08 3.83
CA TYR A 195 35.70 67.36 4.16
C TYR A 195 35.15 68.53 3.34
N GLU A 196 34.73 68.28 2.10
CA GLU A 196 34.05 69.26 1.27
C GLU A 196 32.70 69.68 1.86
N ASP A 197 31.88 68.73 2.31
CA ASP A 197 30.60 68.99 2.98
C ASP A 197 30.77 69.78 4.29
N LYS A 198 31.91 69.56 4.98
CA LYS A 198 32.31 70.34 6.17
C LYS A 198 32.91 71.71 5.84
N LEU A 199 33.01 72.08 4.55
CA LEU A 199 33.67 73.30 4.06
C LEU A 199 35.17 73.41 4.42
N GLN A 200 35.82 72.28 4.71
CA GLN A 200 37.26 72.20 4.96
C GLN A 200 37.98 71.94 3.64
N LEU A 201 37.93 72.95 2.76
CA LEU A 201 38.22 72.82 1.33
C LEU A 201 39.68 72.47 1.00
N ASP A 202 40.66 72.92 1.80
CA ASP A 202 42.06 72.54 1.58
C ASP A 202 42.32 71.05 1.86
N THR A 203 41.66 70.51 2.90
CA THR A 203 41.73 69.08 3.21
C THR A 203 41.00 68.25 2.15
N ALA A 204 39.87 68.74 1.65
CA ALA A 204 39.16 68.10 0.53
C ALA A 204 40.05 68.02 -0.72
N LEU A 205 40.71 69.12 -1.10
CA LEU A 205 41.68 69.15 -2.21
C LEU A 205 42.81 68.13 -2.01
N HIS A 206 43.35 68.00 -0.80
CA HIS A 206 44.41 67.04 -0.52
C HIS A 206 43.96 65.60 -0.84
N TYR A 207 42.82 65.18 -0.30
CA TYR A 207 42.31 63.82 -0.51
C TYR A 207 41.84 63.55 -1.94
N PHE A 208 41.19 64.52 -2.60
CA PHE A 208 40.84 64.39 -4.01
C PHE A 208 42.07 64.26 -4.92
N ASN A 209 43.16 64.98 -4.63
CA ASN A 209 44.41 64.81 -5.38
C ASN A 209 45.04 63.43 -5.18
N LEU A 210 45.03 62.90 -3.94
CA LEU A 210 45.48 61.52 -3.68
C LEU A 210 44.65 60.50 -4.45
N ALA A 211 43.31 60.64 -4.44
CA ALA A 211 42.41 59.77 -5.21
C ALA A 211 42.68 59.86 -6.72
N LEU A 212 42.90 61.08 -7.25
CA LEU A 212 43.18 61.30 -8.67
C LEU A 212 44.52 60.67 -9.09
N GLU A 213 45.56 60.80 -8.26
CA GLU A 213 46.88 60.24 -8.54
C GLU A 213 46.82 58.71 -8.64
N LEU A 214 46.12 58.05 -7.71
CA LEU A 214 45.93 56.60 -7.74
C LEU A 214 45.14 56.17 -8.99
N ASN A 215 44.02 56.81 -9.30
CA ASN A 215 43.24 56.46 -10.49
C ASN A 215 43.98 56.73 -11.81
N LYS A 216 44.93 57.67 -11.85
CA LYS A 216 45.83 57.87 -13.00
C LYS A 216 46.82 56.71 -13.16
N ARG A 217 47.41 56.24 -12.05
CA ARG A 217 48.32 55.08 -12.06
C ARG A 217 47.60 53.81 -12.51
N ASP A 218 46.35 53.63 -12.07
CA ASP A 218 45.51 52.48 -12.41
C ASP A 218 44.80 52.63 -13.78
N ASN A 219 44.99 53.76 -14.47
CA ASN A 219 44.33 54.11 -15.72
C ASN A 219 42.79 54.01 -15.67
N ASN A 220 42.19 54.24 -14.50
CA ASN A 220 40.75 54.24 -14.29
C ASN A 220 40.16 55.59 -14.69
N GLN A 221 39.99 55.79 -16.01
CA GLN A 221 39.52 57.06 -16.57
C GLN A 221 38.11 57.44 -16.10
N MET A 222 37.24 56.45 -15.85
CA MET A 222 35.89 56.70 -15.32
C MET A 222 35.93 57.42 -13.97
N ALA A 223 36.66 56.88 -13.00
CA ALA A 223 36.79 57.50 -11.68
C ALA A 223 37.50 58.87 -11.73
N GLN A 224 38.40 59.07 -12.70
CA GLN A 224 39.05 60.36 -12.88
C GLN A 224 38.04 61.48 -13.23
N ILE A 225 36.99 61.21 -14.00
CA ILE A 225 35.99 62.22 -14.38
C ILE A 225 35.37 62.85 -13.13
N GLU A 226 34.87 62.02 -12.22
CA GLU A 226 34.18 62.46 -10.99
C GLU A 226 35.13 63.24 -10.07
N ILE A 227 36.35 62.72 -9.85
CA ILE A 227 37.33 63.37 -8.97
C ILE A 227 37.80 64.72 -9.55
N ILE A 228 38.04 64.80 -10.86
CA ILE A 228 38.42 66.05 -11.54
C ILE A 228 37.28 67.07 -11.41
N ASN A 229 36.02 66.63 -11.54
CA ASN A 229 34.88 67.51 -11.37
C ASN A 229 34.77 68.02 -9.93
N ASN A 230 34.98 67.17 -8.92
CA ASN A 230 34.99 67.55 -7.50
C ASN A 230 36.12 68.55 -7.18
N LEU A 231 37.31 68.38 -7.76
CA LEU A 231 38.38 69.39 -7.66
C LEU A 231 37.90 70.75 -8.20
N GLY A 232 37.24 70.76 -9.37
CA GLY A 232 36.62 71.95 -9.93
C GLY A 232 35.61 72.60 -8.98
N ASP A 233 34.76 71.79 -8.34
CA ASP A 233 33.77 72.28 -7.37
C ASP A 233 34.41 72.93 -6.14
N VAL A 234 35.47 72.33 -5.61
CA VAL A 234 36.22 72.90 -4.48
C VAL A 234 36.89 74.22 -4.87
N TYR A 235 37.48 74.32 -6.06
CA TYR A 235 38.01 75.60 -6.55
C TYR A 235 36.92 76.66 -6.72
N ARG A 236 35.72 76.27 -7.18
CA ARG A 236 34.56 77.15 -7.31
C ARG A 236 34.11 77.67 -5.94
N LYS A 237 33.99 76.79 -4.94
CA LYS A 237 33.63 77.14 -3.55
C LYS A 237 34.66 78.04 -2.86
N THR A 238 35.94 77.96 -3.25
CA THR A 238 37.00 78.87 -2.79
C THR A 238 37.07 80.20 -3.57
N GLY A 239 36.15 80.47 -4.50
CA GLY A 239 36.13 81.68 -5.33
C GLY A 239 37.21 81.72 -6.42
N ARG A 240 37.96 80.63 -6.58
CA ARG A 240 39.01 80.50 -7.61
C ARG A 240 38.39 79.97 -8.90
N TYR A 241 37.67 80.84 -9.60
CA TYR A 241 36.85 80.43 -10.75
C TYR A 241 37.66 79.97 -11.98
N ALA A 242 38.84 80.55 -12.23
CA ALA A 242 39.69 80.13 -13.35
C ALA A 242 40.16 78.67 -13.25
N PRO A 243 40.76 78.22 -12.13
CA PRO A 243 41.09 76.79 -11.97
C PRO A 243 39.83 75.92 -11.88
N ALA A 244 38.73 76.41 -11.31
CA ALA A 244 37.46 75.67 -11.33
C ALA A 244 37.03 75.31 -12.76
N LEU A 245 36.95 76.31 -13.65
CA LEU A 245 36.61 76.10 -15.05
C LEU A 245 37.61 75.19 -15.77
N GLN A 246 38.90 75.26 -15.43
CA GLN A 246 39.92 74.37 -16.01
C GLN A 246 39.64 72.90 -15.67
N TYR A 247 39.46 72.59 -14.39
CA TYR A 247 39.19 71.22 -13.95
C TYR A 247 37.83 70.73 -14.47
N THR A 248 36.75 71.50 -14.31
CA THR A 248 35.42 71.08 -14.78
C THR A 248 35.36 70.90 -16.30
N ARG A 249 36.08 71.71 -17.09
CA ARG A 249 36.21 71.48 -18.55
C ARG A 249 37.00 70.21 -18.88
N GLN A 250 38.04 69.91 -18.11
CA GLN A 250 38.77 68.66 -18.28
C GLN A 250 37.88 67.45 -17.99
N ALA A 251 37.08 67.50 -16.93
CA ALA A 251 36.08 66.47 -16.64
C ALA A 251 35.07 66.32 -17.78
N ALA A 252 34.53 67.44 -18.30
CA ALA A 252 33.61 67.44 -19.43
C ALA A 252 34.23 66.81 -20.69
N GLN A 253 35.46 67.18 -21.04
CA GLN A 253 36.15 66.63 -22.21
C GLN A 253 36.39 65.11 -22.08
N LEU A 254 36.77 64.65 -20.89
CA LEU A 254 36.97 63.23 -20.64
C LEU A 254 35.63 62.47 -20.68
N ALA A 255 34.58 63.03 -20.08
CA ALA A 255 33.24 62.47 -20.13
C ALA A 255 32.70 62.36 -21.56
N GLU A 256 32.88 63.40 -22.38
CA GLU A 256 32.51 63.40 -23.79
C GLU A 256 33.27 62.34 -24.58
N ALA A 257 34.59 62.24 -24.39
CA ALA A 257 35.42 61.21 -25.06
C ALA A 257 35.03 59.77 -24.68
N MET A 258 34.48 59.57 -23.48
CA MET A 258 34.04 58.27 -22.98
C MET A 258 32.55 57.99 -23.22
N ASN A 259 31.80 58.94 -23.80
CA ASN A 259 30.33 58.90 -23.94
C ASN A 259 29.58 58.81 -22.59
N GLU A 260 30.15 59.39 -21.54
CA GLU A 260 29.58 59.45 -20.20
C GLU A 260 28.67 60.67 -20.05
N HIS A 261 27.47 60.57 -20.62
CA HIS A 261 26.58 61.71 -20.77
C HIS A 261 26.08 62.28 -19.43
N TYR A 262 25.92 61.47 -18.38
CA TYR A 262 25.54 61.96 -17.04
C TYR A 262 26.61 62.87 -16.44
N GLN A 263 27.87 62.42 -16.47
CA GLN A 263 29.01 63.18 -15.98
C GLN A 263 29.23 64.44 -16.84
N LEU A 264 29.02 64.36 -18.15
CA LEU A 264 29.07 65.52 -19.04
C LEU A 264 28.01 66.57 -18.67
N ALA A 265 26.76 66.16 -18.45
CA ALA A 265 25.70 67.06 -18.01
C ALA A 265 26.00 67.70 -16.64
N SER A 266 26.56 66.92 -15.70
CA SER A 266 27.00 67.43 -14.39
C SER A 266 28.10 68.48 -14.53
N ALA A 267 29.12 68.20 -15.34
CA ALA A 267 30.21 69.14 -15.58
C ALA A 267 29.71 70.43 -16.26
N TYR A 268 28.78 70.35 -17.21
CA TYR A 268 28.16 71.54 -17.83
C TYR A 268 27.35 72.37 -16.83
N ARG A 269 26.62 71.72 -15.93
CA ARG A 269 25.95 72.41 -14.82
C ARG A 269 26.96 73.13 -13.92
N ASP A 270 28.08 72.51 -13.59
CA ASP A 270 29.09 73.12 -12.70
C ASP A 270 29.87 74.25 -13.40
N ILE A 271 30.09 74.15 -14.71
CA ILE A 271 30.59 75.25 -15.55
C ILE A 271 29.60 76.42 -15.53
N SER A 272 28.31 76.14 -15.70
CA SER A 272 27.24 77.16 -15.65
C SER A 272 27.22 77.89 -14.30
N LEU A 273 27.24 77.14 -13.20
CA LEU A 273 27.31 77.70 -11.85
C LEU A 273 28.54 78.60 -11.67
N THR A 274 29.68 78.20 -12.21
CA THR A 274 30.92 78.98 -12.14
C THR A 274 30.80 80.29 -12.92
N PHE A 275 30.28 80.26 -14.16
CA PHE A 275 30.07 81.47 -14.95
C PHE A 275 29.05 82.42 -14.31
N ASN A 276 28.01 81.89 -13.68
CA ASN A 276 27.04 82.70 -12.96
C ASN A 276 27.68 83.44 -11.78
N LEU A 277 28.53 82.76 -11.01
CA LEU A 277 29.31 83.38 -9.91
C LEU A 277 30.31 84.43 -10.40
N MET A 278 30.75 84.35 -11.66
CA MET A 278 31.58 85.36 -12.33
C MET A 278 30.78 86.53 -12.92
N GLY A 279 29.44 86.51 -12.85
CA GLY A 279 28.56 87.50 -13.48
C GLY A 279 28.42 87.35 -15.01
N GLN A 280 28.89 86.25 -15.59
CA GLN A 280 28.85 85.98 -17.02
C GLN A 280 27.58 85.20 -17.37
N HIS A 281 26.43 85.87 -17.29
CA HIS A 281 25.12 85.23 -17.39
C HIS A 281 24.86 84.55 -18.75
N ASP A 282 25.37 85.08 -19.87
CA ASP A 282 25.20 84.46 -21.20
C ASP A 282 25.89 83.09 -21.27
N SER A 283 27.12 82.98 -20.75
CA SER A 283 27.84 81.71 -20.68
C SER A 283 27.17 80.75 -19.69
N ALA A 284 26.72 81.26 -18.55
CA ALA A 284 25.97 80.46 -17.58
C ALA A 284 24.71 79.85 -18.21
N TYR A 285 23.92 80.65 -18.93
CA TYR A 285 22.73 80.20 -19.64
C TYR A 285 23.06 79.14 -20.70
N TYR A 286 24.07 79.38 -21.55
CA TYR A 286 24.49 78.42 -22.56
C TYR A 286 24.81 77.04 -21.97
N TYR A 287 25.68 76.99 -20.96
CA TYR A 287 26.08 75.72 -20.34
C TYR A 287 24.95 75.08 -19.52
N SER A 288 24.06 75.89 -18.93
CA SER A 288 22.86 75.38 -18.26
C SER A 288 21.94 74.67 -19.25
N GLU A 289 21.67 75.30 -20.40
CA GLU A 289 20.80 74.70 -21.42
C GLU A 289 21.44 73.48 -22.07
N ALA A 290 22.74 73.53 -22.39
CA ALA A 290 23.46 72.38 -22.92
C ALA A 290 23.44 71.19 -21.94
N GLY A 291 23.69 71.42 -20.65
CA GLY A 291 23.59 70.38 -19.62
C GLY A 291 22.16 69.84 -19.46
N ARG A 292 21.16 70.73 -19.50
CA ARG A 292 19.74 70.36 -19.44
C ARG A 292 19.31 69.51 -20.62
N GLU A 293 19.73 69.85 -21.84
CA GLU A 293 19.41 69.10 -23.06
C GLU A 293 19.96 67.68 -22.99
N ILE A 294 21.23 67.53 -22.59
CA ILE A 294 21.86 66.22 -22.38
C ILE A 294 21.07 65.44 -21.32
N PHE A 295 20.78 66.05 -20.17
CA PHE A 295 20.04 65.39 -19.09
C PHE A 295 18.64 64.93 -19.52
N VAL A 296 17.89 65.77 -20.25
CA VAL A 296 16.55 65.42 -20.76
C VAL A 296 16.63 64.26 -21.76
N ASN A 297 17.63 64.27 -22.65
CA ASN A 297 17.82 63.19 -23.62
C ASN A 297 18.15 61.87 -22.91
N ILE A 298 19.03 61.88 -21.91
CA ILE A 298 19.33 60.68 -21.11
C ILE A 298 18.08 60.20 -20.38
N PHE A 299 17.43 61.07 -19.61
CA PHE A 299 16.28 60.69 -18.77
C PHE A 299 15.11 60.17 -19.60
N SER A 300 14.82 60.78 -20.76
CA SER A 300 13.72 60.33 -21.62
C SER A 300 13.99 58.98 -22.28
N GLU A 301 15.20 58.78 -22.84
CA GLU A 301 15.57 57.52 -23.49
C GLU A 301 15.76 56.39 -22.47
N GLU A 302 16.43 56.67 -21.35
CA GLU A 302 16.74 55.66 -20.34
C GLU A 302 15.50 55.21 -19.58
N ASN A 303 14.62 56.12 -19.15
CA ASN A 303 13.36 55.71 -18.52
C ASN A 303 12.48 54.89 -19.46
N LYS A 304 12.44 55.23 -20.75
CA LYS A 304 11.68 54.47 -21.74
C LYS A 304 12.26 53.06 -21.90
N LYS A 305 13.59 52.94 -22.00
CA LYS A 305 14.29 51.65 -22.04
C LYS A 305 14.05 50.84 -20.78
N GLN A 306 14.24 51.44 -19.61
CA GLN A 306 14.05 50.82 -18.31
C GLN A 306 12.60 50.33 -18.12
N LEU A 307 11.60 51.14 -18.50
CA LEU A 307 10.20 50.73 -18.45
C LEU A 307 9.92 49.54 -19.39
N THR A 308 10.49 49.57 -20.60
CA THR A 308 10.34 48.48 -21.59
C THR A 308 11.00 47.19 -21.09
N ILE A 309 12.20 47.29 -20.51
CA ILE A 309 12.91 46.17 -19.91
C ILE A 309 12.08 45.63 -18.74
N LEU A 310 11.62 46.47 -17.82
CA LEU A 310 10.83 46.03 -16.67
C LEU A 310 9.50 45.36 -17.08
N GLN A 311 8.81 45.89 -18.10
CA GLN A 311 7.64 45.25 -18.70
C GLN A 311 7.98 43.87 -19.27
N THR A 312 9.10 43.78 -20.00
CA THR A 312 9.59 42.52 -20.57
C THR A 312 9.89 41.48 -19.49
N LEU A 313 10.61 41.88 -18.43
CA LEU A 313 10.93 41.02 -17.29
C LEU A 313 9.67 40.52 -16.59
N PHE A 314 8.70 41.42 -16.36
CA PHE A 314 7.43 41.08 -15.72
C PHE A 314 6.56 40.14 -16.57
N GLU A 315 6.49 40.36 -17.88
CA GLU A 315 5.81 39.45 -18.80
C GLU A 315 6.47 38.07 -18.86
N MET A 316 7.80 38.02 -18.82
CA MET A 316 8.54 36.75 -18.74
C MET A 316 8.21 36.01 -17.43
N GLU A 317 8.18 36.71 -16.29
CA GLU A 317 7.84 36.12 -15.00
C GLU A 317 6.41 35.58 -14.96
N GLN A 318 5.42 36.32 -15.49
CA GLN A 318 4.05 35.83 -15.60
C GLN A 318 3.94 34.59 -16.51
N LYS A 319 4.65 34.56 -17.64
CA LYS A 319 4.65 33.39 -18.53
C LYS A 319 5.27 32.18 -17.84
N ASP A 320 6.35 32.35 -17.09
CA ASP A 320 6.97 31.29 -16.31
C ASP A 320 6.03 30.74 -15.23
N ASP A 321 5.35 31.63 -14.50
CA ASP A 321 4.37 31.23 -13.48
C ASP A 321 3.21 30.44 -14.09
N ALA A 322 2.69 30.88 -15.23
CA ALA A 322 1.67 30.16 -15.98
C ALA A 322 2.17 28.77 -16.45
N ILE A 323 3.39 28.69 -17.00
CA ILE A 323 4.00 27.41 -17.40
C ILE A 323 4.13 26.47 -16.20
N ASN A 324 4.58 26.98 -15.06
CA ASN A 324 4.73 26.19 -13.83
C ASN A 324 3.38 25.71 -13.29
N GLN A 325 2.34 26.54 -13.38
CA GLN A 325 0.98 26.14 -13.03
C GLN A 325 0.48 25.03 -13.96
N PHE A 326 0.63 25.16 -15.27
CA PHE A 326 0.26 24.10 -16.22
C PHE A 326 1.03 22.79 -16.00
N ARG A 327 2.32 22.86 -15.63
CA ARG A 327 3.12 21.66 -15.26
C ARG A 327 2.55 20.97 -14.01
N LYS A 328 2.17 21.73 -12.98
CA LYS A 328 1.55 21.21 -11.75
C LYS A 328 0.20 20.56 -12.05
N ASP A 329 -0.64 21.21 -12.85
CA ASP A 329 -1.94 20.68 -13.26
C ASP A 329 -1.77 19.37 -14.05
N ARG A 330 -0.86 19.37 -15.03
CA ARG A 330 -0.55 18.16 -15.81
C ARG A 330 -0.07 17.01 -14.93
N ARG A 331 0.79 17.28 -13.93
CA ARG A 331 1.23 16.26 -12.96
C ARG A 331 0.05 15.72 -12.15
N THR A 332 -0.82 16.59 -11.67
CA THR A 332 -2.01 16.23 -10.90
C THR A 332 -2.97 15.36 -11.72
N TYR A 333 -3.28 15.76 -12.95
CA TYR A 333 -4.10 14.96 -13.87
C TYR A 333 -3.44 13.61 -14.21
N GLY A 334 -2.12 13.56 -14.37
CA GLY A 334 -1.38 12.32 -14.56
C GLY A 334 -1.56 11.34 -13.40
N ILE A 335 -1.49 11.82 -12.15
CA ILE A 335 -1.72 11.00 -10.96
C ILE A 335 -3.18 10.51 -10.89
N LEU A 336 -4.15 11.41 -11.14
CA LEU A 336 -5.57 11.08 -11.11
C LEU A 336 -5.95 10.04 -12.18
N THR A 337 -5.42 10.20 -13.39
CA THR A 337 -5.65 9.25 -14.49
C THR A 337 -5.02 7.89 -14.18
N ALA A 338 -3.79 7.83 -13.68
CA ALA A 338 -3.16 6.59 -13.25
C ALA A 338 -3.95 5.89 -12.12
N GLY A 339 -4.44 6.65 -11.13
CA GLY A 339 -5.28 6.13 -10.05
C GLY A 339 -6.61 5.56 -10.56
N SER A 340 -7.25 6.24 -11.51
CA SER A 340 -8.51 5.79 -12.13
C SER A 340 -8.33 4.50 -12.94
N VAL A 341 -7.23 4.40 -13.70
CA VAL A 341 -6.87 3.16 -14.43
C VAL A 341 -6.63 2.01 -13.47
N LEU A 342 -5.93 2.24 -12.35
CA LEU A 342 -5.71 1.23 -11.33
C LEU A 342 -7.02 0.72 -10.71
N ILE A 343 -7.96 1.61 -10.41
CA ILE A 343 -9.29 1.24 -9.90
C ILE A 343 -10.05 0.38 -10.91
N ILE A 344 -10.03 0.74 -12.19
CA ILE A 344 -10.67 -0.04 -13.26
C ILE A 344 -10.06 -1.45 -13.35
N ILE A 345 -8.72 -1.57 -13.28
CA ILE A 345 -8.03 -2.86 -13.28
C ILE A 345 -8.45 -3.71 -12.07
N LEU A 346 -8.55 -3.10 -10.88
CA LEU A 346 -9.01 -3.78 -9.67
C LEU A 346 -10.46 -4.25 -9.78
N LEU A 347 -11.35 -3.45 -10.37
CA LEU A 347 -12.75 -3.83 -10.61
C LEU A 347 -12.86 -5.00 -11.60
N ILE A 348 -12.07 -4.99 -12.69
CA ILE A 348 -12.02 -6.09 -13.66
C ILE A 348 -11.50 -7.37 -12.98
N SER A 349 -10.43 -7.27 -12.18
CA SER A 349 -9.86 -8.39 -11.43
C SER A 349 -10.86 -8.97 -10.41
N LEU A 350 -11.58 -8.10 -9.70
CA LEU A 350 -12.63 -8.49 -8.76
C LEU A 350 -13.77 -9.20 -9.49
N GLY A 351 -14.25 -8.65 -10.61
CA GLY A 351 -15.27 -9.27 -11.45
C GLY A 351 -14.85 -10.65 -11.95
N PHE A 352 -13.60 -10.79 -12.41
CA PHE A 352 -13.02 -12.07 -12.82
C PHE A 352 -12.97 -13.08 -11.67
N SER A 353 -12.55 -12.64 -10.47
CA SER A 353 -12.52 -13.47 -9.26
C SER A 353 -13.91 -13.96 -8.86
N ILE A 354 -14.93 -13.09 -8.91
CA ILE A 354 -16.33 -13.42 -8.63
C ILE A 354 -16.85 -14.45 -9.65
N ILE A 355 -16.63 -14.22 -10.95
CA ILE A 355 -17.06 -15.15 -12.01
C ILE A 355 -16.36 -16.50 -11.85
N SER A 356 -15.06 -16.51 -11.55
CA SER A 356 -14.29 -17.73 -11.31
C SER A 356 -14.84 -18.52 -10.12
N ARG A 357 -15.14 -17.85 -9.00
CA ARG A 357 -15.77 -18.47 -7.82
C ARG A 357 -17.17 -19.02 -8.13
N GLN A 358 -18.00 -18.28 -8.88
CA GLN A 358 -19.32 -18.74 -9.29
C GLN A 358 -19.24 -19.98 -10.18
N ARG A 359 -18.34 -19.99 -11.17
CA ARG A 359 -18.12 -21.16 -12.04
C ARG A 359 -17.66 -22.38 -11.24
N LEU A 360 -16.75 -22.19 -10.28
CA LEU A 360 -16.29 -23.27 -9.41
C LEU A 360 -17.43 -23.81 -8.54
N LYS A 361 -18.26 -22.93 -7.97
CA LYS A 361 -19.44 -23.32 -7.18
C LYS A 361 -20.43 -24.13 -8.01
N LEU A 362 -20.77 -23.68 -9.21
CA LEU A 362 -21.68 -24.40 -10.12
C LEU A 362 -21.14 -25.79 -10.47
N LYS A 363 -19.84 -25.91 -10.76
CA LYS A 363 -19.22 -27.20 -11.04
C LYS A 363 -19.27 -28.15 -9.85
N ASN A 364 -19.12 -27.63 -8.63
CA ASN A 364 -19.24 -28.41 -7.40
C ASN A 364 -20.69 -28.85 -7.15
N GLU A 365 -21.67 -27.97 -7.37
CA GLU A 365 -23.10 -28.31 -7.27
C GLU A 365 -23.51 -29.37 -8.29
N GLN A 366 -23.01 -29.30 -9.53
CA GLN A 366 -23.22 -30.33 -10.55
C GLN A 366 -22.67 -31.68 -10.09
N LYS A 367 -21.42 -31.74 -9.62
CA LYS A 367 -20.82 -32.96 -9.08
C LYS A 367 -21.60 -33.52 -7.89
N LEU A 368 -22.06 -32.65 -7.00
CA LEU A 368 -22.86 -33.04 -5.85
C LEU A 368 -24.21 -33.63 -6.30
N ASN A 369 -24.85 -33.03 -7.30
CA ASN A 369 -26.11 -33.51 -7.85
C ASN A 369 -25.95 -34.88 -8.55
N GLU A 370 -24.88 -35.07 -9.32
CA GLU A 370 -24.53 -36.36 -9.92
C GLU A 370 -24.33 -37.44 -8.84
N GLN A 371 -23.62 -37.12 -7.76
CA GLN A 371 -23.45 -38.03 -6.61
C GLN A 371 -24.78 -38.37 -5.94
N ASN A 372 -25.64 -37.38 -5.72
CA ASN A 372 -26.96 -37.60 -5.13
C ASN A 372 -27.85 -38.47 -6.02
N ASN A 373 -27.82 -38.27 -7.34
CA ASN A 373 -28.58 -39.09 -8.29
C ASN A 373 -28.07 -40.54 -8.29
N MET A 374 -26.75 -40.76 -8.31
CA MET A 374 -26.16 -42.09 -8.20
C MET A 374 -26.55 -42.77 -6.87
N LEU A 375 -26.55 -42.01 -5.76
CA LEU A 375 -26.98 -42.51 -4.46
C LEU A 375 -28.47 -42.89 -4.45
N TYR A 376 -29.32 -42.05 -5.05
CA TYR A 376 -30.76 -42.31 -5.17
C TYR A 376 -31.04 -43.58 -5.97
N GLU A 377 -30.38 -43.77 -7.12
CA GLU A 377 -30.50 -45.00 -7.90
C GLU A 377 -30.02 -46.24 -7.14
N ALA A 378 -28.90 -46.13 -6.42
CA ALA A 378 -28.39 -47.22 -5.59
C ALA A 378 -29.39 -47.60 -4.47
N GLN A 379 -29.98 -46.61 -3.80
CA GLN A 379 -31.01 -46.83 -2.79
C GLN A 379 -32.26 -47.50 -3.37
N LYS A 380 -32.72 -47.05 -4.55
CA LYS A 380 -33.87 -47.66 -5.23
C LYS A 380 -33.63 -49.13 -5.54
N LYS A 381 -32.47 -49.48 -6.12
CA LYS A 381 -32.11 -50.88 -6.41
C LYS A 381 -32.04 -51.73 -5.15
N ALA A 382 -31.49 -51.20 -4.05
CA ALA A 382 -31.44 -51.91 -2.78
C ALA A 382 -32.86 -52.18 -2.22
N LEU A 383 -33.77 -51.22 -2.34
CA LEU A 383 -35.16 -51.40 -1.91
C LEU A 383 -35.92 -52.43 -2.75
N GLU A 384 -35.75 -52.42 -4.08
CA GLU A 384 -36.34 -53.42 -4.97
C GLU A 384 -35.83 -54.83 -4.64
N ALA A 385 -34.53 -54.97 -4.34
CA ALA A 385 -33.95 -56.22 -3.89
C ALA A 385 -34.51 -56.70 -2.53
N ASP A 386 -34.70 -55.79 -1.56
CA ASP A 386 -35.32 -56.12 -0.26
C ASP A 386 -36.78 -56.59 -0.43
N LEU A 387 -37.56 -55.91 -1.29
CA LEU A 387 -38.93 -56.30 -1.60
C LEU A 387 -38.98 -57.69 -2.22
N HIS A 388 -38.10 -57.97 -3.19
CA HIS A 388 -38.03 -59.27 -3.84
C HIS A 388 -37.66 -60.39 -2.85
N ASN A 389 -36.70 -60.12 -1.96
CA ASN A 389 -36.32 -61.06 -0.90
C ASN A 389 -37.48 -61.37 0.06
N LYS A 390 -38.31 -60.37 0.39
CA LYS A 390 -39.52 -60.59 1.22
C LYS A 390 -40.56 -61.47 0.53
N GLN A 391 -40.78 -61.27 -0.77
CA GLN A 391 -41.71 -62.08 -1.56
C GLN A 391 -41.30 -63.55 -1.60
N LEU A 392 -40.02 -63.83 -1.88
CA LEU A 392 -39.48 -65.19 -1.84
C LEU A 392 -39.67 -65.86 -0.48
N LYS A 393 -39.51 -65.08 0.60
CA LYS A 393 -39.71 -65.58 1.97
C LYS A 393 -41.17 -65.95 2.24
N GLU A 394 -42.13 -65.16 1.76
CA GLU A 394 -43.56 -65.44 1.88
C GLU A 394 -43.98 -66.69 1.10
N GLU A 395 -43.45 -66.85 -0.12
CA GLU A 395 -43.72 -68.02 -0.96
C GLU A 395 -43.21 -69.32 -0.30
N ASN A 396 -42.02 -69.28 0.28
CA ASN A 396 -41.45 -70.42 1.00
C ASN A 396 -42.32 -70.82 2.22
N LEU A 397 -42.78 -69.83 2.99
CA LEU A 397 -43.68 -70.05 4.13
C LEU A 397 -45.02 -70.68 3.71
N LYS A 398 -45.58 -70.29 2.55
CA LYS A 398 -46.80 -70.90 2.01
C LYS A 398 -46.60 -72.37 1.63
N GLY A 399 -45.48 -72.71 1.00
CA GLY A 399 -45.15 -74.09 0.65
C GLY A 399 -45.04 -75.00 1.89
N GLU A 400 -44.47 -74.49 2.97
CA GLU A 400 -44.33 -75.22 4.23
C GLU A 400 -45.69 -75.51 4.89
N LEU A 401 -46.62 -74.54 4.87
CA LEU A 401 -47.99 -74.70 5.35
C LEU A 401 -48.78 -75.77 4.57
N GLU A 402 -48.59 -75.83 3.25
CA GLU A 402 -49.29 -76.78 2.40
C GLU A 402 -48.84 -78.23 2.65
N LEU A 403 -47.53 -78.43 2.88
CA LEU A 403 -46.97 -79.73 3.27
C LEU A 403 -47.57 -80.22 4.59
N LYS A 404 -47.68 -79.33 5.59
CA LYS A 404 -48.26 -79.69 6.91
C LYS A 404 -49.74 -80.04 6.85
N SER A 405 -50.52 -79.41 5.96
CA SER A 405 -51.93 -79.73 5.74
C SER A 405 -52.14 -81.15 5.17
N LYS A 406 -51.28 -81.57 4.24
CA LYS A 406 -51.31 -82.92 3.65
C LYS A 406 -51.01 -84.01 4.68
N GLU A 407 -50.04 -83.79 5.58
CA GLU A 407 -49.73 -84.74 6.67
C GLU A 407 -50.92 -84.92 7.63
N LEU A 408 -51.59 -83.83 8.01
CA LEU A 408 -52.72 -83.86 8.95
C LEU A 408 -53.93 -84.63 8.40
N THR A 409 -54.20 -84.47 7.10
CA THR A 409 -55.33 -85.10 6.41
C THR A 409 -55.16 -86.63 6.35
N ALA A 410 -53.94 -87.12 6.10
CA ALA A 410 -53.64 -88.54 6.09
C ALA A 410 -53.85 -89.20 7.46
N HIS A 411 -53.44 -88.52 8.54
CA HIS A 411 -53.65 -89.00 9.91
C HIS A 411 -55.13 -89.06 10.30
N THR A 412 -55.93 -88.08 9.87
CA THR A 412 -57.37 -88.04 10.19
C THR A 412 -58.13 -89.15 9.46
N LEU A 413 -57.77 -89.46 8.21
CA LEU A 413 -58.35 -90.57 7.46
C LEU A 413 -58.10 -91.92 8.14
N HIS A 414 -56.89 -92.10 8.67
CA HIS A 414 -56.50 -93.32 9.38
C HIS A 414 -57.28 -93.50 10.70
N LEU A 415 -57.60 -92.40 11.40
CA LEU A 415 -58.44 -92.44 12.60
C LEU A 415 -59.90 -92.82 12.30
N ILE A 416 -60.45 -92.32 11.19
CA ILE A 416 -61.81 -92.65 10.75
C ILE A 416 -61.94 -94.14 10.44
N GLN A 417 -61.00 -94.70 9.67
CA GLN A 417 -60.98 -96.13 9.36
C GLN A 417 -60.90 -97.01 10.62
N LYS A 418 -60.13 -96.57 11.62
CA LYS A 418 -60.00 -97.29 12.90
C LYS A 418 -61.32 -97.31 13.69
N ASN A 419 -62.03 -96.19 13.73
CA ASN A 419 -63.33 -96.13 14.42
C ASN A 419 -64.40 -96.95 13.70
N GLN A 420 -64.39 -96.97 12.37
CA GLN A 420 -65.34 -97.75 11.58
C GLN A 420 -65.16 -99.26 11.80
N LEU A 421 -63.90 -99.70 11.95
CA LEU A 421 -63.57 -101.09 12.29
C LEU A 421 -64.02 -101.49 13.71
N LEU A 422 -63.96 -100.56 14.67
CA LEU A 422 -64.49 -100.76 16.03
C LEU A 422 -66.01 -100.88 16.04
N GLU A 423 -66.70 -100.07 15.21
CA GLU A 423 -68.15 -100.13 15.03
C GLU A 423 -68.58 -101.46 14.41
N ASP A 424 -67.87 -101.94 13.38
CA ASP A 424 -68.12 -103.25 12.75
C ASP A 424 -67.88 -104.44 13.72
N LEU A 425 -66.90 -104.31 14.63
CA LEU A 425 -66.63 -105.27 15.70
C LEU A 425 -67.77 -105.34 16.71
N LYS A 426 -68.26 -104.17 17.14
CA LYS A 426 -69.42 -104.03 18.03
C LYS A 426 -70.68 -104.63 17.40
N ASP A 427 -70.93 -104.37 16.12
CA ASP A 427 -72.11 -104.87 15.42
C ASP A 427 -72.11 -106.40 15.21
N LYS A 428 -70.93 -107.01 15.04
CA LYS A 428 -70.81 -108.47 14.99
C LYS A 428 -70.94 -109.12 16.36
N LEU A 429 -70.38 -108.52 17.42
CA LEU A 429 -70.55 -108.98 18.80
C LEU A 429 -72.03 -108.95 19.23
N ASN A 430 -72.76 -107.89 18.88
CA ASN A 430 -74.19 -107.76 19.17
C ASN A 430 -75.05 -108.81 18.46
N ARG A 431 -74.66 -109.27 17.27
CA ARG A 431 -75.35 -110.36 16.57
C ARG A 431 -75.14 -111.72 17.24
N MET A 432 -73.96 -111.97 17.81
CA MET A 432 -73.66 -113.23 18.51
C MET A 432 -74.38 -113.40 19.85
N ILE A 433 -74.80 -112.31 20.50
CA ILE A 433 -75.56 -112.37 21.77
C ILE A 433 -77.03 -112.77 21.53
N LYS A 434 -77.53 -112.71 20.30
CA LYS A 434 -78.97 -112.88 20.00
C LYS A 434 -79.42 -114.26 19.55
N ASP A 435 -78.53 -115.18 19.16
CA ASP A 435 -78.93 -116.48 18.60
C ASP A 435 -78.53 -117.70 19.45
N ASP A 436 -79.55 -118.49 19.79
CA ASP A 436 -79.53 -119.65 20.68
C ASP A 436 -79.67 -120.95 19.84
N LYS A 437 -78.53 -121.54 19.44
CA LYS A 437 -78.30 -123.00 19.26
C LYS A 437 -76.95 -123.33 18.61
N ARG A 438 -76.17 -124.14 19.33
CA ARG A 438 -75.14 -125.12 18.90
C ARG A 438 -74.55 -124.97 17.48
N ASP A 439 -73.48 -124.16 17.35
CA ASP A 439 -72.09 -124.56 16.95
C ASP A 439 -71.24 -123.31 16.63
N GLN A 440 -70.99 -122.46 17.64
CA GLN A 440 -70.30 -121.16 17.49
C GLN A 440 -68.77 -121.25 17.30
N ARG A 441 -68.19 -122.45 17.17
CA ARG A 441 -66.73 -122.64 17.07
C ARG A 441 -66.13 -122.10 15.78
N LYS A 442 -66.91 -122.02 14.69
CA LYS A 442 -66.44 -121.56 13.37
C LYS A 442 -66.43 -120.02 13.26
N GLU A 443 -67.42 -119.36 13.87
CA GLU A 443 -67.53 -117.89 13.93
C GLU A 443 -66.53 -117.29 14.93
N LEU A 444 -66.30 -117.94 16.08
CA LEU A 444 -65.23 -117.53 17.01
C LEU A 444 -63.83 -117.64 16.37
N LYS A 445 -63.58 -118.67 15.54
CA LYS A 445 -62.32 -118.82 14.81
C LYS A 445 -62.12 -117.76 13.72
N GLN A 446 -63.19 -117.28 13.08
CA GLN A 446 -63.13 -116.15 12.14
C GLN A 446 -62.99 -114.80 12.86
N LEU A 447 -63.57 -114.63 14.05
CA LEU A 447 -63.34 -113.47 14.92
C LEU A 447 -61.90 -113.41 15.43
N ILE A 448 -61.34 -114.54 15.84
CA ILE A 448 -59.91 -114.65 16.20
C ILE A 448 -59.02 -114.36 14.97
N SER A 449 -59.44 -114.74 13.75
CA SER A 449 -58.74 -114.37 12.51
C SER A 449 -58.83 -112.88 12.16
N LEU A 450 -59.94 -112.19 12.47
CA LEU A 450 -60.10 -110.74 12.29
C LEU A 450 -59.36 -109.92 13.34
N ILE A 451 -59.26 -110.44 14.57
CA ILE A 451 -58.48 -109.84 15.67
C ILE A 451 -56.97 -110.05 15.44
N ASN A 452 -56.56 -111.21 14.89
CA ASN A 452 -55.16 -111.52 14.60
C ASN A 452 -54.61 -110.85 13.33
N PHE A 453 -55.45 -110.28 12.46
CA PHE A 453 -54.99 -109.51 11.28
C PHE A 453 -54.53 -108.08 11.63
N ASN A 454 -54.63 -107.64 12.89
CA ASN A 454 -54.09 -106.36 13.32
C ASN A 454 -53.35 -106.42 14.66
N SER A 455 -52.71 -107.56 14.93
CA SER A 455 -51.79 -107.71 16.05
C SER A 455 -50.35 -107.53 15.57
N ASN A 456 -49.98 -106.27 15.33
CA ASN A 456 -48.59 -105.81 15.37
C ASN A 456 -48.52 -104.45 16.08
N GLN A 457 -49.12 -104.37 17.27
CA GLN A 457 -48.80 -103.32 18.23
C GLN A 457 -47.58 -103.72 19.04
N ASP A 458 -46.42 -103.62 18.42
CA ASP A 458 -45.17 -103.30 19.12
C ASP A 458 -44.29 -102.32 18.33
N LYS A 459 -44.79 -101.76 17.21
CA LYS A 459 -44.11 -100.72 16.43
C LYS A 459 -44.59 -99.27 16.67
N ASN A 460 -45.72 -99.08 17.35
CA ASN A 460 -46.29 -97.75 17.56
C ASN A 460 -45.49 -96.87 18.54
N TRP A 461 -44.62 -97.44 19.37
CA TRP A 461 -43.78 -96.63 20.25
C TRP A 461 -42.56 -96.06 19.53
N ASP A 462 -41.89 -96.86 18.69
CA ASP A 462 -40.70 -96.39 17.97
C ASP A 462 -41.06 -95.36 16.90
N ASP A 463 -42.19 -95.51 16.21
CA ASP A 463 -42.67 -94.51 15.24
C ASP A 463 -43.08 -93.20 15.94
N PHE A 464 -43.78 -93.30 17.07
CA PHE A 464 -44.08 -92.12 17.90
C PHE A 464 -42.79 -91.45 18.38
N ARG A 465 -41.81 -92.23 18.84
CA ARG A 465 -40.54 -91.71 19.36
C ARG A 465 -39.75 -90.99 18.27
N ILE A 466 -39.69 -91.53 17.05
CA ILE A 466 -39.00 -90.91 15.90
C ILE A 466 -39.65 -89.57 15.51
N VAL A 467 -40.99 -89.50 15.51
CA VAL A 467 -41.70 -88.25 15.19
C VAL A 467 -41.58 -87.24 16.35
N PHE A 468 -41.68 -87.71 17.59
CA PHE A 468 -41.52 -86.88 18.78
C PHE A 468 -40.11 -86.30 18.89
N GLU A 469 -39.05 -87.09 18.66
CA GLU A 469 -37.65 -86.61 18.66
C GLU A 469 -37.39 -85.57 17.55
N ARG A 470 -38.12 -85.64 16.42
CA ARG A 470 -38.04 -84.64 15.34
C ARG A 470 -38.65 -83.28 15.73
N VAL A 471 -39.65 -83.26 16.61
CA VAL A 471 -40.32 -82.03 17.05
C VAL A 471 -39.73 -81.49 18.35
N HIS A 472 -39.31 -82.39 19.23
CA HIS A 472 -38.70 -82.10 20.53
C HIS A 472 -37.26 -82.62 20.55
N GLU A 473 -36.44 -81.98 19.72
CA GLU A 473 -35.03 -82.32 19.54
C GLU A 473 -34.30 -82.30 20.90
N HIS A 474 -33.51 -83.35 21.17
CA HIS A 474 -32.77 -83.55 22.42
C HIS A 474 -33.59 -83.80 23.71
N PHE A 475 -34.93 -83.89 23.69
CA PHE A 475 -35.73 -84.09 24.90
C PHE A 475 -35.32 -85.34 25.70
N PHE A 476 -35.22 -86.50 25.03
CA PHE A 476 -34.82 -87.73 25.71
C PHE A 476 -33.36 -87.74 26.14
N ASP A 477 -32.49 -87.02 25.43
CA ASP A 477 -31.09 -86.85 25.81
C ASP A 477 -30.98 -85.97 27.06
N SER A 478 -31.77 -84.90 27.14
CA SER A 478 -31.92 -84.08 28.33
C SER A 478 -32.45 -84.89 29.50
N LEU A 479 -33.48 -85.72 29.30
CA LEU A 479 -34.05 -86.57 30.36
C LEU A 479 -33.04 -87.60 30.90
N LYS A 480 -32.22 -88.20 30.03
CA LYS A 480 -31.15 -89.16 30.42
C LYS A 480 -30.06 -88.52 31.28
N LYS A 481 -29.78 -87.22 31.11
CA LYS A 481 -28.79 -86.52 31.95
C LYS A 481 -29.17 -86.51 33.44
N TYR A 482 -30.45 -86.56 33.75
CA TYR A 482 -30.94 -86.53 35.14
C TYR A 482 -31.02 -87.93 35.78
N SER A 483 -31.11 -89.00 34.99
CA SER A 483 -31.16 -90.35 35.55
C SER A 483 -30.81 -91.42 34.52
N ASN A 484 -29.81 -92.25 34.86
CA ASN A 484 -29.39 -93.39 34.04
C ASN A 484 -30.21 -94.66 34.30
N THR A 485 -31.24 -94.61 35.15
CA THR A 485 -32.06 -95.78 35.56
C THR A 485 -33.49 -95.78 34.99
N LEU A 486 -33.78 -94.88 34.04
CA LEU A 486 -35.07 -94.76 33.39
C LEU A 486 -35.33 -95.93 32.45
N THR A 487 -36.52 -96.52 32.55
CA THR A 487 -36.98 -97.62 31.70
C THR A 487 -37.74 -97.11 30.48
N SER A 488 -37.98 -97.96 29.49
CA SER A 488 -38.79 -97.60 28.31
C SER A 488 -40.19 -97.08 28.68
N ALA A 489 -40.82 -97.64 29.71
CA ALA A 489 -42.11 -97.18 30.23
C ALA A 489 -42.04 -95.78 30.86
N ASP A 490 -40.89 -95.43 31.47
CA ASP A 490 -40.65 -94.11 32.04
C ASP A 490 -40.50 -93.04 30.95
N PHE A 491 -39.76 -93.35 29.89
CA PHE A 491 -39.66 -92.48 28.70
C PHE A 491 -41.02 -92.28 28.03
N ARG A 492 -41.83 -93.34 27.98
CA ARG A 492 -43.19 -93.29 27.45
C ARG A 492 -44.10 -92.37 28.25
N LEU A 493 -44.09 -92.52 29.57
CA LEU A 493 -44.82 -91.64 30.46
C LEU A 493 -44.32 -90.18 30.36
N ALA A 494 -43.00 -89.95 30.30
CA ALA A 494 -42.43 -88.61 30.16
C ALA A 494 -42.83 -87.92 28.86
N ALA A 495 -42.81 -88.63 27.72
CA ALA A 495 -43.22 -88.06 26.44
C ALA A 495 -44.71 -87.69 26.41
N LEU A 496 -45.58 -88.54 26.97
CA LEU A 496 -47.01 -88.25 27.08
C LEU A 496 -47.29 -87.05 28.01
N LEU A 497 -46.46 -86.87 29.04
CA LEU A 497 -46.51 -85.68 29.90
C LEU A 497 -45.99 -84.42 29.18
N LYS A 498 -44.96 -84.54 28.32
CA LYS A 498 -44.43 -83.45 27.50
C LYS A 498 -45.45 -82.97 26.45
N MET A 499 -46.32 -83.85 25.99
CA MET A 499 -47.45 -83.49 25.14
C MET A 499 -48.64 -82.84 25.88
N ASN A 500 -48.51 -82.65 27.20
CA ASN A 500 -49.52 -82.00 28.04
C ASN A 500 -50.90 -82.70 28.03
N LEU A 501 -50.93 -84.03 27.92
CA LEU A 501 -52.16 -84.81 28.00
C LEU A 501 -52.67 -84.90 29.43
N ASN A 502 -53.99 -85.00 29.62
CA ASN A 502 -54.59 -85.15 30.94
C ASN A 502 -54.40 -86.59 31.48
N SER A 503 -54.54 -86.78 32.79
CA SER A 503 -54.28 -88.08 33.44
C SER A 503 -55.22 -89.20 32.99
N ALA A 504 -56.46 -88.89 32.57
CA ALA A 504 -57.41 -89.90 32.10
C ALA A 504 -56.99 -90.46 30.74
N ASP A 505 -56.55 -89.59 29.85
CA ASP A 505 -56.07 -89.95 28.51
C ASP A 505 -54.75 -90.71 28.59
N ILE A 506 -53.81 -90.27 29.45
CA ILE A 506 -52.54 -90.97 29.66
C ILE A 506 -52.77 -92.39 30.21
N ALA A 507 -53.68 -92.55 31.18
CA ALA A 507 -53.99 -93.86 31.76
C ALA A 507 -54.57 -94.80 30.67
N THR A 508 -55.48 -94.28 29.86
CA THR A 508 -56.09 -95.00 28.73
C THR A 508 -55.03 -95.38 27.68
N MET A 509 -54.14 -94.47 27.31
CA MET A 509 -53.08 -94.72 26.31
C MET A 509 -52.03 -95.73 26.80
N LEU A 510 -51.79 -95.79 28.10
CA LEU A 510 -50.88 -96.77 28.69
C LEU A 510 -51.58 -98.11 29.02
N GLY A 511 -52.90 -98.20 28.87
CA GLY A 511 -53.68 -99.40 29.19
C GLY A 511 -53.71 -99.74 30.69
N ILE A 512 -53.55 -98.74 31.56
CA ILE A 512 -53.48 -98.91 33.02
C ILE A 512 -54.56 -98.09 33.73
N SER A 513 -54.90 -98.43 34.97
CA SER A 513 -55.82 -97.62 35.78
C SER A 513 -55.20 -96.27 36.15
N GLN A 514 -56.03 -95.26 36.41
CA GLN A 514 -55.56 -93.93 36.84
C GLN A 514 -54.77 -93.98 38.16
N ASP A 515 -55.13 -94.87 39.08
CA ASP A 515 -54.36 -95.10 40.31
C ASP A 515 -52.97 -95.68 40.02
N SER A 516 -52.88 -96.60 39.06
CA SER A 516 -51.59 -97.14 38.60
C SER A 516 -50.73 -96.05 37.96
N LEU A 517 -51.35 -95.16 37.18
CA LEU A 517 -50.65 -94.00 36.60
C LEU A 517 -50.11 -93.07 37.69
N ARG A 518 -50.87 -92.81 38.75
CA ARG A 518 -50.42 -91.99 39.90
C ARG A 518 -49.15 -92.56 40.52
N ILE A 519 -49.11 -93.88 40.70
CA ILE A 519 -47.94 -94.59 41.22
C ILE A 519 -46.76 -94.51 40.23
N SER A 520 -47.00 -94.69 38.93
CA SER A 520 -45.95 -94.57 37.90
C SER A 520 -45.34 -93.16 37.84
N ARG A 521 -46.16 -92.11 37.96
CA ARG A 521 -45.69 -90.72 38.06
C ARG A 521 -44.85 -90.49 39.31
N TYR A 522 -45.25 -91.05 40.45
CA TYR A 522 -44.46 -90.97 41.68
C TYR A 522 -43.10 -91.68 41.54
N ARG A 523 -43.07 -92.86 40.92
CA ARG A 523 -41.81 -93.57 40.64
C ARG A 523 -40.91 -92.77 39.69
N LEU A 524 -41.46 -92.23 38.61
CA LEU A 524 -40.73 -91.40 37.66
C LEU A 524 -40.12 -90.17 38.34
N ARG A 525 -40.90 -89.51 39.20
CA ARG A 525 -40.41 -88.38 40.01
C ARG A 525 -39.21 -88.78 40.87
N LYS A 526 -39.28 -89.91 41.58
CA LYS A 526 -38.16 -90.40 42.39
C LYS A 526 -36.93 -90.74 41.56
N LYS A 527 -37.12 -91.34 40.38
CA LYS A 527 -36.02 -91.69 39.48
C LYS A 527 -35.30 -90.46 38.91
N LEU A 528 -36.03 -89.36 38.73
CA LEU A 528 -35.51 -88.07 38.26
C LEU A 528 -34.96 -87.19 39.40
N GLU A 529 -34.92 -87.70 40.64
CA GLU A 529 -34.36 -87.02 41.82
C GLU A 529 -34.96 -85.64 42.11
N LEU A 530 -36.24 -85.42 41.77
CA LEU A 530 -36.91 -84.12 41.98
C LEU A 530 -37.14 -83.82 43.46
N GLU A 531 -36.74 -82.63 43.90
CA GLU A 531 -36.87 -82.15 45.28
C GLU A 531 -38.33 -82.11 45.77
N GLU A 532 -38.53 -82.18 47.09
CA GLU A 532 -39.86 -82.24 47.71
C GLU A 532 -40.64 -80.93 47.43
N GLY A 533 -41.74 -81.01 46.67
CA GLY A 533 -42.56 -79.86 46.24
C GLY A 533 -42.49 -79.52 44.74
N GLU A 534 -41.47 -79.97 43.99
CA GLU A 534 -41.36 -79.65 42.56
C GLU A 534 -42.40 -80.39 41.69
N ASN A 535 -43.04 -79.75 40.71
CA ASN A 535 -44.09 -80.40 39.91
C ASN A 535 -43.49 -81.18 38.72
N LEU A 536 -43.68 -82.51 38.69
CA LEU A 536 -43.18 -83.38 37.61
C LEU A 536 -43.64 -82.93 36.21
N GLY A 537 -44.89 -82.49 36.05
CA GLY A 537 -45.39 -82.02 34.76
C GLY A 537 -44.68 -80.76 34.30
N ALA A 538 -44.53 -79.78 35.19
CA ALA A 538 -43.82 -78.54 34.89
C ALA A 538 -42.33 -78.79 34.59
N PHE A 539 -41.68 -79.69 35.32
CA PHE A 539 -40.30 -80.09 35.07
C PHE A 539 -40.13 -80.69 33.67
N ILE A 540 -40.98 -81.68 33.33
CA ILE A 540 -40.97 -82.30 32.01
C ILE A 540 -41.22 -81.27 30.89
N GLN A 541 -42.08 -80.28 31.11
CA GLN A 541 -42.34 -79.22 30.12
C GLN A 541 -41.14 -78.28 29.87
N ARG A 542 -40.19 -78.17 30.80
CA ARG A 542 -38.98 -77.34 30.63
C ARG A 542 -37.85 -78.05 29.88
N LEU A 543 -37.79 -79.37 29.96
CA LEU A 543 -36.84 -80.21 29.22
C LEU A 543 -37.18 -80.25 27.75
#